data_AF-A0A9N9G3Z9-F1
#
_entry.id   AF-A0A9N9G3Z9-F1
#
_cell.length_a   1.000
_cell.length_b   1.000
_cell.length_c   1.000
_cell.angle_alpha   90.00
_cell.angle_beta   90.00
_cell.angle_gamma   90.00
#
_symmetry.space_group_name_H-M   'P 1'
#
loop_
_entity.id
_entity.type
_entity.pdbx_description
1 polymer ?
#
loop_
_entity_poly.entity_id
_entity_poly.type
_entity_poly.pdbx_seq_one_letter_code
_entity_poly.pdbx_strand_id
1 'polypeptide(L)'
;MSNSPLNINSTFEFSIPHTITRYDKVIYTPAFSTGDNIFWQLEFHPTEPENIEFCLLYLIAIPNPDETQTMKYWDKRSNLSAMIYIKNCNYYKSYSLRTDDYSVRNRAWGKNFNKPLNTNYPITIGVTFNNTKLERNQIDSPMTTTSKPKKIINLWEEELYDRESNDIQFELKDGTTYARKSMLLKRSEYFRRLFQGSWSETNKSIQEIDNNSHYVIKSFRNI
;
A
#
# COMPACT_ATOMS: atom_id res chain seq x y z
N MET A 1 -43.76 -15.22 0.49
CA MET A 1 -42.40 -15.77 0.35
C MET A 1 -41.43 -14.67 0.76
N SER A 2 -40.80 -14.78 1.93
CA SER A 2 -39.85 -13.78 2.40
C SER A 2 -38.54 -13.94 1.63
N ASN A 3 -38.12 -12.91 0.90
CA ASN A 3 -36.75 -12.84 0.40
C ASN A 3 -35.82 -12.65 1.60
N SER A 4 -35.13 -13.72 2.00
CA SER A 4 -34.00 -13.62 2.92
C SER A 4 -32.98 -12.64 2.33
N PRO A 5 -32.46 -11.66 3.10
CA PRO A 5 -31.49 -10.72 2.57
C PRO A 5 -30.27 -11.49 2.06
N LEU A 6 -29.89 -11.25 0.80
CA LEU A 6 -28.64 -11.79 0.25
C LEU A 6 -27.49 -11.30 1.13
N ASN A 7 -26.86 -12.23 1.85
CA ASN A 7 -25.69 -11.93 2.66
C ASN A 7 -24.52 -11.75 1.69
N ILE A 8 -24.14 -10.50 1.42
CA ILE A 8 -23.01 -10.19 0.54
C ILE A 8 -21.75 -10.26 1.39
N ASN A 9 -20.86 -11.16 1.01
CA ASN A 9 -19.55 -11.29 1.63
C ASN A 9 -18.51 -10.51 0.81
N SER A 10 -17.64 -9.79 1.51
CA SER A 10 -16.53 -9.04 0.90
C SER A 10 -15.21 -9.65 1.34
N THR A 11 -14.33 -9.97 0.40
CA THR A 11 -13.09 -10.69 0.68
C THR A 11 -11.87 -9.93 0.16
N PHE A 12 -10.83 -9.87 0.99
CA PHE A 12 -9.50 -9.40 0.62
C PHE A 12 -8.49 -10.54 0.77
N GLU A 13 -7.62 -10.72 -0.22
CA GLU A 13 -6.55 -11.71 -0.23
C GLU A 13 -5.22 -11.09 -0.62
N PHE A 14 -4.15 -11.58 0.00
CA PHE A 14 -2.78 -11.21 -0.33
C PHE A 14 -1.88 -12.44 -0.33
N SER A 15 -1.23 -12.69 -1.47
CA SER A 15 -0.30 -13.80 -1.63
C SER A 15 1.13 -13.37 -1.30
N ILE A 16 1.76 -14.10 -0.40
CA ILE A 16 3.12 -13.89 0.06
C ILE A 16 4.02 -14.97 -0.56
N PRO A 17 5.01 -14.60 -1.38
CA PRO A 17 5.98 -15.53 -1.91
C PRO A 17 6.75 -16.26 -0.79
N HIS A 18 7.04 -17.54 -1.01
CA HIS A 18 7.73 -18.39 -0.04
C HIS A 18 9.13 -17.87 0.36
N THR A 19 9.78 -17.11 -0.53
CA THR A 19 11.08 -16.49 -0.26
C THR A 19 10.99 -15.45 0.84
N ILE A 20 9.86 -14.75 0.94
CA ILE A 20 9.64 -13.67 1.91
C ILE A 20 9.27 -14.24 3.28
N THR A 21 8.47 -15.31 3.31
CA THR A 21 8.02 -15.96 4.57
C THR A 21 9.15 -16.61 5.37
N ARG A 22 10.34 -16.78 4.77
CA ARG A 22 11.53 -17.28 5.48
C ARG A 22 12.20 -16.22 6.34
N TYR A 23 11.97 -14.95 6.03
CA TYR A 23 12.47 -13.86 6.86
C TYR A 23 11.51 -13.66 8.02
N ASP A 24 12.06 -13.60 9.22
CA ASP A 24 11.27 -13.38 10.45
C ASP A 24 10.88 -11.91 10.63
N LYS A 25 10.41 -11.29 9.54
CA LYS A 25 9.96 -9.91 9.51
C LYS A 25 8.45 -9.88 9.37
N VAL A 26 7.84 -8.96 10.11
CA VAL A 26 6.42 -8.66 10.01
C VAL A 26 6.09 -8.17 8.60
N ILE A 27 5.02 -8.71 8.02
CA ILE A 27 4.56 -8.40 6.67
C ILE A 27 3.23 -7.65 6.75
N TYR A 28 3.21 -6.45 6.18
CA TYR A 28 2.01 -5.63 6.08
C TYR A 28 1.45 -5.70 4.67
N THR A 29 0.14 -5.91 4.57
CA THR A 29 -0.59 -5.82 3.30
C THR A 29 -0.88 -4.36 2.93
N PRO A 30 -1.21 -4.06 1.66
CA PRO A 30 -1.85 -2.79 1.34
C PRO A 30 -3.13 -2.58 2.14
N ALA A 31 -3.47 -1.33 2.45
CA ALA A 31 -4.74 -1.02 3.09
C ALA A 31 -5.92 -1.34 2.14
N PHE A 32 -7.02 -1.81 2.71
CA PHE A 32 -8.27 -2.10 2.00
C PHE A 32 -9.47 -1.57 2.79
N SER A 33 -10.66 -1.60 2.19
CA SER A 33 -11.85 -0.97 2.75
C SER A 33 -13.09 -1.84 2.63
N THR A 34 -13.98 -1.71 3.61
CA THR A 34 -15.33 -2.33 3.62
C THR A 34 -16.45 -1.30 3.44
N GLY A 35 -16.12 -0.03 3.23
CA GLY A 35 -17.07 1.08 3.09
C GLY A 35 -16.40 2.45 3.27
N ASP A 36 -17.16 3.52 3.07
CA ASP A 36 -16.63 4.89 3.12
C ASP A 36 -15.98 5.20 4.46
N ASN A 37 -14.71 5.59 4.43
CA ASN A 37 -13.86 5.87 5.60
C ASN A 37 -13.68 4.70 6.58
N ILE A 38 -13.93 3.45 6.16
CA ILE A 38 -13.65 2.25 6.96
C ILE A 38 -12.48 1.50 6.31
N PHE A 39 -11.30 1.67 6.88
CA PHE A 39 -10.05 1.12 6.35
C PHE A 39 -9.46 0.05 7.27
N TRP A 40 -8.83 -0.95 6.66
CA TRP A 40 -8.26 -2.12 7.30
C TRP A 40 -6.90 -2.45 6.68
N GLN A 41 -6.11 -3.23 7.41
CA GLN A 41 -4.85 -3.80 6.95
C GLN A 41 -4.63 -5.15 7.63
N LEU A 42 -4.07 -6.12 6.92
CA LEU A 42 -3.56 -7.35 7.51
C LEU A 42 -2.08 -7.21 7.86
N GLU A 43 -1.73 -7.66 9.05
CA GLU A 43 -0.36 -7.78 9.56
C GLU A 43 -0.07 -9.26 9.84
N PHE A 44 0.96 -9.80 9.21
CA PHE A 44 1.34 -11.21 9.30
C PHE A 44 2.73 -11.34 9.91
N HIS A 45 2.83 -12.16 10.95
CA HIS A 45 4.10 -12.54 11.57
C HIS A 45 4.41 -13.97 11.14
N PRO A 46 5.47 -14.16 10.33
CA PRO A 46 5.85 -15.49 9.88
C PRO A 46 6.14 -16.46 11.02
N THR A 47 6.67 -15.99 12.15
CA THR A 47 6.92 -16.80 13.36
C THR A 47 6.36 -16.11 14.60
N GLU A 48 5.71 -16.88 15.45
CA GLU A 48 5.35 -16.43 16.79
C GLU A 48 6.58 -16.49 17.73
N PRO A 49 6.87 -15.44 18.52
CA PRO A 49 8.07 -15.38 19.38
C PRO A 49 8.16 -16.51 20.41
N GLU A 50 7.01 -16.96 20.94
CA GLU A 50 6.93 -17.98 21.99
C GLU A 50 6.83 -19.40 21.43
N ASN A 51 6.36 -19.56 20.19
CA ASN A 51 6.20 -20.88 19.58
C ASN A 51 6.49 -20.84 18.07
N ILE A 52 7.63 -21.41 17.71
CA ILE A 52 8.10 -21.45 16.32
C ILE A 52 7.20 -22.23 15.37
N GLU A 53 6.30 -23.09 15.88
CA GLU A 53 5.35 -23.86 15.08
C GLU A 53 4.14 -23.02 14.62
N PHE A 54 3.99 -21.81 15.15
CA PHE A 54 2.88 -20.92 14.86
C PHE A 54 3.31 -19.67 14.10
N CYS A 55 2.36 -19.12 13.36
CA CYS A 55 2.41 -17.79 12.77
C CYS A 55 1.20 -16.97 13.25
N LEU A 56 1.32 -15.64 13.23
CA LEU A 56 0.26 -14.74 13.68
C LEU A 56 -0.31 -13.97 12.51
N LEU A 57 -1.64 -13.84 12.48
CA LEU A 57 -2.32 -12.96 11.55
C LEU A 57 -3.26 -12.04 12.32
N TYR A 58 -3.06 -10.73 12.13
CA TYR A 58 -3.89 -9.68 12.71
C TYR A 58 -4.68 -8.97 11.62
N LEU A 59 -5.92 -8.65 11.95
CA LEU A 59 -6.70 -7.62 11.29
C LEU A 59 -6.52 -6.32 12.06
N ILE A 60 -6.08 -5.27 11.36
CA ILE A 60 -5.84 -3.94 11.92
C ILE A 60 -6.85 -2.98 11.32
N ALA A 61 -7.56 -2.25 12.18
CA ALA A 61 -8.37 -1.11 11.78
C ALA A 61 -7.48 0.14 11.69
N ILE A 62 -7.53 0.80 10.54
CA ILE A 62 -6.90 2.11 10.34
C ILE A 62 -7.94 3.17 10.70
N PRO A 63 -7.76 3.94 11.78
CA PRO A 63 -8.72 4.93 12.22
C PRO A 63 -8.84 6.08 11.23
N ASN A 64 -10.06 6.50 10.91
CA ASN A 64 -10.30 7.74 10.18
C ASN A 64 -10.22 8.97 11.12
N PRO A 65 -10.19 10.22 10.60
CA PRO A 65 -10.04 11.42 11.42
C PRO A 65 -11.10 11.55 12.53
N ASP A 66 -12.34 11.13 12.30
CA ASP A 66 -13.40 11.20 13.31
C ASP A 66 -13.17 10.14 14.41
N GLU A 67 -12.80 8.93 14.00
CA GLU A 67 -12.44 7.81 14.87
C GLU A 67 -11.24 8.13 15.76
N THR A 68 -10.28 8.95 15.30
CA THR A 68 -9.13 9.39 16.12
C THR A 68 -9.50 10.36 17.24
N GLN A 69 -10.63 11.05 17.13
CA GLN A 69 -11.06 12.07 18.10
C GLN A 69 -11.89 11.49 19.26
N THR A 70 -12.32 10.23 19.13
CA THR A 70 -13.17 9.55 20.13
C THR A 70 -12.45 8.37 20.77
N MET A 71 -12.70 8.17 22.07
CA MET A 71 -12.25 6.97 22.79
C MET A 71 -13.31 5.85 22.83
N LYS A 72 -14.48 6.08 22.21
CA LYS A 72 -15.55 5.08 22.13
C LYS A 72 -15.19 3.98 21.12
N TYR A 73 -15.86 2.84 21.25
CA TYR A 73 -15.86 1.81 20.22
C TYR A 73 -16.44 2.37 18.91
N TRP A 74 -15.94 1.86 17.80
CA TRP A 74 -16.33 2.35 16.47
C TRP A 74 -17.58 1.62 15.97
N ASP A 75 -18.74 2.25 16.16
CA ASP A 75 -20.06 1.68 15.87
C ASP A 75 -20.24 1.17 14.44
N LYS A 76 -19.60 1.82 13.46
CA LYS A 76 -19.69 1.36 12.06
C LYS A 76 -18.99 0.02 11.85
N ARG A 77 -17.91 -0.23 12.59
CA ARG A 77 -17.10 -1.46 12.48
C ARG A 77 -17.67 -2.59 13.32
N SER A 78 -18.31 -2.29 14.44
CA SER A 78 -18.93 -3.28 15.32
C SER A 78 -20.07 -4.07 14.65
N ASN A 79 -20.70 -3.50 13.63
CA ASN A 79 -21.76 -4.15 12.86
C ASN A 79 -21.26 -5.20 11.83
N LEU A 80 -19.94 -5.28 11.63
CA LEU A 80 -19.32 -6.24 10.73
C LEU A 80 -19.06 -7.56 11.45
N SER A 81 -18.90 -8.63 10.69
CA SER A 81 -18.31 -9.87 11.20
C SER A 81 -17.14 -10.22 10.29
N ALA A 82 -15.95 -10.41 10.85
CA ALA A 82 -14.75 -10.71 10.09
C ALA A 82 -14.31 -12.15 10.31
N MET A 83 -13.80 -12.79 9.27
CA MET A 83 -13.15 -14.09 9.34
C MET A 83 -11.79 -13.99 8.67
N ILE A 84 -10.71 -14.06 9.44
CA ILE A 84 -9.35 -14.13 8.92
C ILE A 84 -8.96 -15.56 8.58
N TYR A 85 -8.12 -15.75 7.58
CA TYR A 85 -7.67 -17.07 7.18
C TYR A 85 -6.29 -17.06 6.56
N ILE A 86 -5.66 -18.24 6.61
CA ILE A 86 -4.42 -18.56 5.93
C ILE A 86 -4.68 -19.79 5.07
N LYS A 87 -4.28 -19.71 3.80
CA LYS A 87 -4.37 -20.82 2.86
C LYS A 87 -3.09 -21.03 2.06
N ASN A 88 -2.81 -22.29 1.74
CA ASN A 88 -1.75 -22.77 0.85
C ASN A 88 -2.33 -23.99 0.08
N CYS A 89 -1.60 -24.55 -0.88
CA CYS A 89 -2.03 -25.65 -1.74
C CYS A 89 -2.71 -26.81 -0.98
N ASN A 90 -2.21 -27.15 0.21
CA ASN A 90 -2.68 -28.26 1.04
C ASN A 90 -3.13 -27.81 2.45
N TYR A 91 -3.37 -26.53 2.66
CA TYR A 91 -3.69 -25.99 3.98
C TYR A 91 -4.75 -24.91 3.87
N TYR A 92 -5.77 -24.98 4.72
CA TYR A 92 -6.73 -23.91 4.91
C TYR A 92 -7.14 -23.88 6.37
N LYS A 93 -6.99 -22.73 7.01
CA LYS A 93 -7.47 -22.51 8.36
C LYS A 93 -8.02 -21.10 8.48
N SER A 94 -9.16 -20.96 9.16
CA SER A 94 -9.85 -19.70 9.35
C SER A 94 -10.33 -19.53 10.78
N TYR A 95 -10.43 -18.28 11.23
CA TYR A 95 -10.97 -17.91 12.53
C TYR A 95 -11.87 -16.69 12.42
N SER A 96 -13.02 -16.75 13.09
CA SER A 96 -13.90 -15.60 13.25
C SER A 96 -13.30 -14.61 14.25
N LEU A 97 -13.37 -13.33 13.92
CA LEU A 97 -13.02 -12.21 14.76
C LEU A 97 -14.26 -11.38 15.08
N ARG A 98 -14.32 -10.91 16.32
CA ARG A 98 -15.24 -9.89 16.76
C ARG A 98 -14.71 -8.52 16.35
N THR A 99 -15.56 -7.67 15.79
CA THR A 99 -15.19 -6.31 15.38
C THR A 99 -15.75 -5.22 16.29
N ASP A 100 -16.53 -5.58 17.29
CA ASP A 100 -17.17 -4.66 18.24
C ASP A 100 -16.23 -4.10 19.30
N ASP A 101 -15.12 -4.77 19.55
CA ASP A 101 -14.10 -4.32 20.51
C ASP A 101 -13.05 -3.39 19.88
N TYR A 102 -13.21 -2.99 18.62
CA TYR A 102 -12.29 -2.07 17.95
C TYR A 102 -12.49 -0.63 18.41
N SER A 103 -11.38 0.01 18.78
CA SER A 103 -11.32 1.40 19.19
C SER A 103 -9.94 1.98 18.90
N VAL A 104 -9.75 3.26 19.17
CA VAL A 104 -8.44 3.91 19.07
C VAL A 104 -7.37 3.24 19.94
N ARG A 105 -7.76 2.60 21.06
CA ARG A 105 -6.85 1.87 21.96
C ARG A 105 -6.61 0.44 21.52
N ASN A 106 -7.65 -0.23 21.00
CA ASN A 106 -7.62 -1.63 20.59
C ASN A 106 -7.92 -1.73 19.11
N ARG A 107 -6.95 -1.34 18.27
CA ARG A 107 -7.12 -1.27 16.82
C ARG A 107 -6.80 -2.56 16.08
N ALA A 108 -6.32 -3.60 16.77
CA ALA A 108 -5.81 -4.81 16.13
C ALA A 108 -6.27 -6.05 16.90
N TRP A 109 -6.79 -7.04 16.16
CA TRP A 109 -7.15 -8.34 16.70
C TRP A 109 -6.66 -9.45 15.78
N GLY A 110 -6.09 -10.51 16.36
CA GLY A 110 -5.47 -11.58 15.59
C GLY A 110 -5.58 -12.94 16.23
N LYS A 111 -5.08 -13.94 15.49
CA LYS A 111 -5.01 -15.34 15.94
C LYS A 111 -3.72 -16.01 15.49
N ASN A 112 -3.37 -17.04 16.23
CA ASN A 112 -2.25 -17.92 15.95
C ASN A 112 -2.73 -19.03 15.01
N PHE A 113 -1.92 -19.35 14.03
CA PHE A 113 -2.15 -20.40 13.05
C PHE A 113 -0.97 -21.35 13.08
N ASN A 114 -1.25 -22.66 13.03
CA ASN A 114 -0.20 -23.64 12.81
C ASN A 114 0.48 -23.32 11.47
N LYS A 115 1.80 -23.21 11.45
CA LYS A 115 2.54 -23.01 10.21
C LYS A 115 2.20 -24.12 9.21
N PRO A 116 1.99 -23.79 7.93
CA PRO A 116 1.85 -24.84 6.92
C PRO A 116 3.16 -25.64 6.89
N LEU A 117 3.05 -26.94 7.14
CA LEU A 117 4.15 -27.92 7.31
C LEU A 117 5.13 -28.01 6.11
N ASN A 118 4.91 -27.26 5.02
CA ASN A 118 5.77 -27.27 3.84
C ASN A 118 5.86 -25.85 3.22
N THR A 119 6.89 -25.10 3.59
CA THR A 119 7.10 -23.67 3.29
C THR A 119 7.73 -23.39 1.91
N ASN A 120 7.58 -24.31 0.94
CA ASN A 120 8.08 -24.13 -0.42
C ASN A 120 7.07 -23.49 -1.38
N TYR A 121 5.84 -23.27 -0.91
CA TYR A 121 4.76 -22.70 -1.69
C TYR A 121 4.35 -21.33 -1.13
N PRO A 122 3.88 -20.40 -1.98
CA PRO A 122 3.37 -19.13 -1.52
C PRO A 122 2.18 -19.33 -0.57
N ILE A 123 2.12 -18.51 0.47
CA ILE A 123 1.02 -18.52 1.43
C ILE A 123 0.09 -17.37 1.05
N THR A 124 -1.22 -17.62 1.05
CA THR A 124 -2.21 -16.55 0.92
C THR A 124 -2.87 -16.29 2.26
N ILE A 125 -2.81 -15.04 2.70
CA ILE A 125 -3.55 -14.56 3.86
C ILE A 125 -4.77 -13.80 3.36
N GLY A 126 -5.86 -13.81 4.13
CA GLY A 126 -7.05 -13.09 3.75
C GLY A 126 -8.01 -12.84 4.89
N VAL A 127 -9.02 -12.03 4.58
CA VAL A 127 -10.15 -11.75 5.47
C VAL A 127 -11.43 -11.70 4.66
N THR A 128 -12.48 -12.29 5.20
CA THR A 128 -13.85 -12.19 4.67
C THR A 128 -14.73 -11.47 5.68
N PHE A 129 -15.43 -10.43 5.24
CA PHE A 129 -16.44 -9.74 6.03
C PHE A 129 -17.82 -10.21 5.62
N ASN A 130 -18.60 -10.66 6.59
CA ASN A 130 -20.02 -10.96 6.45
C ASN A 130 -20.83 -9.74 6.91
N ASN A 131 -22.02 -9.56 6.34
CA ASN A 131 -22.92 -8.45 6.65
C ASN A 131 -22.44 -7.06 6.21
N THR A 132 -21.75 -6.99 5.07
CA THR A 132 -21.65 -5.70 4.39
C THR A 132 -22.98 -5.49 3.67
N LYS A 133 -23.88 -4.67 4.22
CA LYS A 133 -24.51 -3.67 3.35
C LYS A 133 -23.33 -2.84 2.84
N LEU A 134 -22.63 -3.37 1.84
CA LEU A 134 -21.78 -2.54 1.00
C LEU A 134 -22.79 -1.53 0.50
N GLU A 135 -22.80 -0.35 1.10
CA GLU A 135 -23.10 0.84 0.35
C GLU A 135 -22.04 0.82 -0.75
N ARG A 136 -22.33 0.06 -1.82
CA ARG A 136 -22.15 0.60 -3.14
C ARG A 136 -22.99 1.86 -3.08
N ASN A 137 -22.40 2.93 -2.57
CA ASN A 137 -22.62 4.23 -3.13
C ASN A 137 -22.27 3.99 -4.59
N GLN A 138 -23.31 3.59 -5.35
CA GLN A 138 -23.39 3.94 -6.73
C GLN A 138 -23.08 5.42 -6.64
N ILE A 139 -21.90 5.77 -7.12
CA ILE A 139 -21.71 7.13 -7.56
C ILE A 139 -22.77 7.20 -8.66
N ASP A 140 -24.01 7.58 -8.30
CA ASP A 140 -25.06 8.06 -9.18
C ASP A 140 -24.68 9.48 -9.62
N SER A 141 -23.39 9.71 -9.82
CA SER A 141 -22.95 10.58 -10.88
C SER A 141 -22.85 9.67 -12.08
N PRO A 142 -23.48 9.95 -13.22
CA PRO A 142 -23.08 9.28 -14.44
C PRO A 142 -21.58 9.51 -14.57
N MET A 143 -20.80 8.47 -14.22
CA MET A 143 -19.41 8.35 -14.54
C MET A 143 -19.42 8.32 -16.05
N THR A 144 -19.37 9.53 -16.61
CA THR A 144 -19.03 9.72 -17.99
C THR A 144 -17.74 8.93 -18.14
N THR A 145 -17.83 7.84 -18.88
CA THR A 145 -16.68 7.17 -19.47
C THR A 145 -16.07 8.10 -20.53
N THR A 146 -15.90 9.38 -20.21
CA THR A 146 -14.91 10.19 -20.88
C THR A 146 -13.60 9.55 -20.52
N SER A 147 -13.01 8.89 -21.53
CA SER A 147 -11.62 8.45 -21.53
C SER A 147 -10.80 9.35 -20.62
N LYS A 148 -10.02 8.77 -19.69
CA LYS A 148 -8.91 9.50 -19.03
C LYS A 148 -8.36 10.45 -20.07
N PRO A 149 -8.39 11.79 -19.86
CA PRO A 149 -8.12 12.68 -20.95
C PRO A 149 -6.67 12.40 -21.33
N LYS A 150 -6.46 11.75 -22.49
CA LYS A 150 -5.13 11.54 -23.09
C LYS A 150 -4.35 12.86 -23.06
N LYS A 151 -5.08 13.97 -23.09
CA LYS A 151 -4.66 15.34 -22.79
C LYS A 151 -3.75 15.49 -21.57
N ILE A 152 -4.00 14.90 -20.39
CA ILE A 152 -3.15 15.15 -19.22
C ILE A 152 -1.78 14.48 -19.38
N ILE A 153 -1.74 13.22 -19.82
CA ILE A 153 -0.47 12.51 -20.02
C ILE A 153 0.35 13.21 -21.11
N ASN A 154 -0.30 13.56 -22.23
CA ASN A 154 0.35 14.30 -23.31
C ASN A 154 0.82 15.69 -22.85
N LEU A 155 0.06 16.41 -22.03
CA LEU A 155 0.47 17.70 -21.46
C LEU A 155 1.68 17.55 -20.53
N TRP A 156 1.78 16.46 -19.75
CA TRP A 156 2.96 16.19 -18.94
C TRP A 156 4.17 15.82 -19.79
N GLU A 157 3.98 15.04 -20.86
CA GLU A 157 5.05 14.73 -21.81
C GLU A 157 5.55 15.99 -22.50
N GLU A 158 4.65 16.84 -23.03
CA GLU A 158 4.98 18.15 -23.61
C GLU A 158 5.73 19.04 -22.61
N GLU A 159 5.26 19.13 -21.36
CA GLU A 159 5.94 19.89 -20.30
C GLU A 159 7.35 19.35 -20.01
N LEU A 160 7.57 18.02 -20.00
CA LEU A 160 8.89 17.41 -19.71
C LEU A 160 9.91 17.54 -20.86
N TYR A 161 9.44 17.85 -22.07
CA TYR A 161 10.29 18.10 -23.24
C TYR A 161 10.39 19.59 -23.61
N ASP A 162 9.64 20.47 -22.95
CA ASP A 162 9.72 21.91 -23.13
C ASP A 162 10.93 22.50 -22.39
N ARG A 163 11.89 23.05 -23.14
CA ARG A 163 13.09 23.66 -22.59
C ARG A 163 12.83 25.04 -21.97
N GLU A 164 11.81 25.76 -22.42
CA GLU A 164 11.60 27.16 -22.02
C GLU A 164 10.93 27.29 -20.65
N SER A 165 10.09 26.32 -20.28
CA SER A 165 9.31 26.37 -19.03
C SER A 165 9.90 25.56 -17.87
N ASN A 166 11.11 25.00 -18.04
CA ASN A 166 11.81 24.17 -17.06
C ASN A 166 13.16 24.76 -16.64
N ASP A 167 13.49 24.62 -15.36
CA ASP A 167 14.71 25.15 -14.72
C ASP A 167 15.75 24.05 -14.39
N ILE A 168 15.46 22.79 -14.73
CA ILE A 168 16.39 21.66 -14.59
C ILE A 168 16.45 20.84 -15.87
N GLN A 169 17.67 20.44 -16.23
CA GLN A 169 17.98 19.52 -17.32
C GLN A 169 18.67 18.26 -16.78
N PHE A 170 18.20 17.09 -17.20
CA PHE A 170 18.85 15.80 -16.96
C PHE A 170 19.45 15.27 -18.25
N GLU A 171 20.76 15.02 -18.25
CA GLU A 171 21.46 14.30 -19.31
C GLU A 171 21.41 12.80 -18.98
N LEU A 172 20.60 12.04 -19.72
CA LEU A 172 20.47 10.58 -19.63
C LEU A 172 21.17 9.92 -20.82
N LYS A 173 21.43 8.61 -20.75
CA LYS A 173 22.05 7.85 -21.85
C LYS A 173 21.24 7.93 -23.16
N ASP A 174 19.92 7.92 -23.04
CA ASP A 174 18.99 7.86 -24.18
C ASP A 174 18.42 9.24 -24.57
N GLY A 175 18.95 10.32 -24.01
CA GLY A 175 18.56 11.68 -24.38
C GLY A 175 18.55 12.66 -23.21
N THR A 176 17.96 13.83 -23.45
CA THR A 176 17.80 14.88 -22.46
C THR A 176 16.34 15.00 -22.06
N THR A 177 16.08 15.13 -20.75
CA THR A 177 14.75 15.44 -20.24
C THR A 177 14.81 16.66 -19.34
N TYR A 178 13.72 17.42 -19.29
CA TYR A 178 13.60 18.65 -18.54
C TYR A 178 12.61 18.49 -17.40
N ALA A 179 12.79 19.26 -16.33
CA ALA A 179 11.88 19.25 -15.20
C ALA A 179 11.87 20.58 -14.47
N ARG A 180 10.79 20.82 -13.70
CA ARG A 180 10.72 21.93 -12.74
C ARG A 180 11.27 21.53 -11.38
N LYS A 181 12.20 22.32 -10.85
CA LYS A 181 12.74 22.22 -9.48
C LYS A 181 11.63 22.22 -8.45
N SER A 182 10.66 23.11 -8.60
CA SER A 182 9.50 23.20 -7.69
C SER A 182 8.68 21.91 -7.62
N MET A 183 8.61 21.14 -8.71
CA MET A 183 7.93 19.84 -8.73
C MET A 183 8.76 18.76 -8.04
N LEU A 184 10.05 18.68 -8.36
CA LEU A 184 10.95 17.70 -7.77
C LEU A 184 11.08 17.90 -6.26
N LEU A 185 11.17 19.14 -5.80
CA LEU A 185 11.19 19.50 -4.37
C LEU A 185 9.93 19.03 -3.62
N LYS A 186 8.76 19.11 -4.26
CA LYS A 186 7.47 18.71 -3.65
C LYS A 186 7.27 17.19 -3.61
N ARG A 187 7.84 16.46 -4.59
CA ARG A 187 7.53 15.04 -4.82
C ARG A 187 8.66 14.08 -4.47
N SER A 188 9.86 14.58 -4.23
CA SER A 188 11.03 13.73 -3.94
C SER A 188 11.91 14.32 -2.85
N GLU A 189 12.01 13.58 -1.75
CA GLU A 189 12.91 13.91 -0.64
C GLU A 189 14.39 13.94 -1.08
N TYR A 190 14.75 13.10 -2.06
CA TYR A 190 16.08 13.06 -2.65
C TYR A 190 16.42 14.39 -3.34
N PHE A 191 15.57 14.84 -4.25
CA PHE A 191 15.79 16.12 -4.94
C PHE A 191 15.67 17.31 -3.98
N ARG A 192 14.82 17.22 -2.96
CA ARG A 192 14.75 18.20 -1.88
C ARG A 192 16.11 18.42 -1.21
N ARG A 193 16.78 17.33 -0.83
CA ARG A 193 18.11 17.38 -0.19
C ARG A 193 19.21 17.80 -1.16
N LEU A 194 19.17 17.30 -2.40
CA LEU A 194 20.12 17.66 -3.45
C LEU A 194 20.15 19.17 -3.72
N PHE A 195 18.97 19.80 -3.86
CA PHE A 195 18.88 21.23 -4.15
C PHE A 195 19.04 22.16 -2.94
N GLN A 196 18.99 21.62 -1.72
CA GLN A 196 19.19 22.37 -0.47
C GLN A 196 20.65 22.34 0.01
N GLY A 197 21.57 21.81 -0.80
CA GLY A 197 23.02 21.92 -0.58
C GLY A 197 23.59 21.07 0.55
N SER A 198 22.79 20.18 1.15
CA SER A 198 23.22 19.28 2.22
C SER A 198 23.89 18.00 1.71
N TRP A 199 23.91 17.80 0.39
CA TRP A 199 24.45 16.62 -0.25
C TRP A 199 25.23 17.01 -1.51
N SER A 200 26.53 16.68 -1.53
CA SER A 200 27.34 16.67 -2.75
C SER A 200 27.67 15.22 -3.07
N GLU A 201 27.29 14.75 -4.26
CA GLU A 201 27.88 13.51 -4.79
C GLU A 201 29.36 13.84 -5.04
N THR A 202 30.25 13.25 -4.25
CA THR A 202 31.68 13.49 -4.34
C THR A 202 32.17 13.13 -5.74
N ASN A 203 32.60 14.13 -6.51
CA ASN A 203 33.35 13.95 -7.76
C ASN A 203 34.64 13.16 -7.47
N LYS A 204 34.60 11.84 -7.62
CA LYS A 204 35.76 11.07 -8.00
C LYS A 204 35.63 10.83 -9.49
N SER A 205 36.59 11.35 -10.25
CA SER A 205 36.87 10.94 -11.62
C SER A 205 36.92 9.41 -11.68
N ILE A 206 35.86 8.78 -12.18
CA ILE A 206 35.86 7.36 -12.47
C ILE A 206 36.51 7.23 -13.84
N GLN A 207 37.80 6.86 -13.82
CA GLN A 207 38.42 6.14 -14.92
C GLN A 207 37.64 4.84 -15.14
N GLU A 208 37.47 4.52 -16.42
CA GLU A 208 36.78 3.35 -16.98
C GLU A 208 36.96 2.07 -16.17
N ILE A 209 35.91 1.64 -15.47
CA ILE A 209 35.67 0.24 -15.11
C ILE A 209 34.19 -0.04 -15.33
N ASP A 210 33.93 -1.10 -16.08
CA ASP A 210 32.63 -1.62 -16.50
C ASP A 210 31.56 -1.65 -15.39
N ASN A 211 30.34 -1.34 -15.84
CA ASN A 211 29.04 -1.52 -15.18
C ASN A 211 28.70 -0.60 -13.99
N ASN A 212 27.61 0.15 -14.19
CA ASN A 212 26.82 0.97 -13.25
C ASN A 212 27.29 2.40 -12.92
N SER A 213 26.32 3.31 -13.11
CA SER A 213 26.16 4.64 -12.48
C SER A 213 26.98 5.80 -13.01
N HIS A 214 26.39 6.64 -13.87
CA HIS A 214 26.79 8.04 -14.01
C HIS A 214 25.56 8.91 -14.31
N TYR A 215 25.23 9.86 -13.42
CA TYR A 215 24.36 11.00 -13.70
C TYR A 215 25.22 12.26 -13.67
N VAL A 216 25.17 13.06 -14.73
CA VAL A 216 25.82 14.38 -14.73
C VAL A 216 24.71 15.42 -14.69
N ILE A 217 24.61 16.13 -13.56
CA ILE A 217 23.68 17.24 -13.36
C ILE A 217 24.41 18.52 -13.71
N LYS A 218 24.04 19.17 -14.83
CA LYS A 218 24.47 20.53 -15.14
C LYS A 218 23.31 21.48 -14.91
N SER A 219 23.44 22.28 -13.84
CA SER A 219 22.57 23.43 -13.58
C SER A 219 23.02 24.61 -14.42
N PHE A 220 22.12 25.20 -15.22
CA PHE A 220 22.38 26.46 -15.91
C PHE A 220 21.30 27.51 -15.62
N ARG A 221 21.84 28.64 -15.13
CA ARG A 221 21.37 30.03 -15.02
C ARG A 221 20.18 30.40 -14.11
N ASN A 222 20.60 31.09 -13.05
CA ASN A 222 20.01 32.34 -12.58
C ASN A 222 19.93 33.37 -13.74
N ILE A 223 18.74 33.93 -13.95
CA ILE A 223 18.51 35.35 -14.26
C ILE A 223 17.35 35.80 -13.39
#